data_AF-A0A1H0TAK6-F1
#
_entry.id   AF-A0A1H0TAK6-F1
#
_cell.length_a   1.000
_cell.length_b   1.000
_cell.length_c   1.000
_cell.angle_alpha   90.00
_cell.angle_beta   90.00
_cell.angle_gamma   90.00
#
_symmetry.space_group_name_H-M   'P 1'
#
loop_
_entity.id
_entity.type
_entity.pdbx_description
1 polymer ?
#
loop_
_entity_poly.entity_id
_entity_poly.type
_entity_poly.pdbx_seq_one_letter_code
_entity_poly.pdbx_strand_id
1 'polypeptide(L)'
;MSLHYSQSNGNPFTQPFLELEGHGKLSITPNLAVINVGIMTENQNVIIASQENAIRSNKVLDVLREFNIPKDDIETISYTIQPLYDFSEGNTLLKGFKVIQLFEVTVKNISLIGKIYDAVVKAGANFTDLLDFRLSNKEYYYQQALQLAIKNAQEKALKIAQGLGVSLNIVPVKITENNRSVIPFQKESFALQSTLNTAIQKRQVEIEAKISAIFHYS
;
A
#
# COMPACT_ATOMS: atom_id res chain seq x y z
N MET A 1 -39.86 -17.12 -16.38
CA MET A 1 -39.83 -18.32 -15.51
C MET A 1 -39.28 -17.86 -14.18
N SER A 2 -40.16 -17.45 -13.27
CA SER A 2 -39.79 -16.71 -12.05
C SER A 2 -39.62 -17.69 -10.89
N LEU A 3 -38.38 -17.94 -10.50
CA LEU A 3 -38.06 -18.77 -9.33
C LEU A 3 -38.40 -17.97 -8.07
N HIS A 4 -39.45 -18.37 -7.37
CA HIS A 4 -39.76 -17.90 -6.03
C HIS A 4 -38.69 -18.44 -5.07
N TYR A 5 -37.81 -17.57 -4.60
CA TYR A 5 -36.93 -17.87 -3.48
C TYR A 5 -37.73 -17.68 -2.19
N SER A 6 -38.25 -18.78 -1.62
CA SER A 6 -38.80 -18.75 -0.27
C SER A 6 -37.65 -18.50 0.70
N GLN A 7 -37.60 -17.30 1.27
CA GLN A 7 -36.74 -17.04 2.43
C GLN A 7 -37.29 -17.84 3.62
N SER A 8 -36.70 -19.00 3.90
CA SER A 8 -36.91 -19.66 5.19
C SER A 8 -36.17 -18.86 6.26
N ASN A 9 -36.91 -18.11 7.07
CA ASN A 9 -36.45 -17.56 8.35
C ASN A 9 -36.24 -18.71 9.35
N GLY A 10 -35.32 -19.62 9.08
CA GLY A 10 -34.90 -20.66 10.02
C GLY A 10 -33.86 -20.08 10.95
N ASN A 11 -34.16 -20.02 12.26
CA ASN A 11 -33.15 -19.70 13.26
C ASN A 11 -32.07 -20.81 13.21
N PRO A 12 -30.80 -20.52 12.86
CA PRO A 12 -29.76 -21.56 12.73
C PRO A 12 -29.42 -22.25 14.06
N PHE A 13 -29.96 -21.77 15.17
CA PHE A 13 -29.76 -22.27 16.53
C PHE A 13 -30.74 -23.38 16.97
N THR A 14 -31.53 -23.95 16.06
CA THR A 14 -32.40 -25.10 16.38
C THR A 14 -31.66 -26.44 16.39
N GLN A 15 -30.39 -26.48 15.97
CA GLN A 15 -29.50 -27.63 16.05
C GLN A 15 -28.22 -27.28 16.84
N PRO A 16 -27.57 -28.23 17.51
CA PRO A 16 -26.27 -28.00 18.15
C PRO A 16 -25.25 -27.46 17.14
N PHE A 17 -24.48 -26.45 17.56
CA PHE A 17 -23.57 -25.75 16.66
C PHE A 17 -22.23 -25.40 17.33
N LEU A 18 -21.20 -25.28 16.50
CA LEU A 18 -19.91 -24.70 16.85
C LEU A 18 -19.78 -23.36 16.13
N GLU A 19 -19.56 -22.29 16.87
CA GLU A 19 -19.14 -21.00 16.32
C GLU A 19 -17.64 -20.82 16.54
N LEU A 20 -16.87 -20.71 15.46
CA LEU A 20 -15.42 -20.72 15.51
C LEU A 20 -14.82 -19.66 14.60
N GLU A 21 -13.70 -19.10 15.06
CA GLU A 21 -12.90 -18.18 14.24
C GLU A 21 -11.87 -18.93 13.39
N GLY A 22 -11.82 -18.58 12.11
CA GLY A 22 -10.78 -19.00 11.16
C GLY A 22 -9.83 -17.85 10.86
N HIS A 23 -8.53 -18.13 10.87
CA HIS A 23 -7.49 -17.16 10.50
C HIS A 23 -6.66 -17.69 9.34
N GLY A 24 -6.43 -16.84 8.35
CA GLY A 24 -5.51 -17.11 7.26
C GLY A 24 -4.55 -15.94 7.10
N LYS A 25 -3.26 -16.26 7.04
CA LYS A 25 -2.18 -15.27 6.99
C LYS A 25 -1.18 -15.65 5.92
N LEU A 26 -0.71 -14.65 5.17
CA LEU A 26 0.34 -14.78 4.16
C LEU A 26 1.40 -13.71 4.40
N SER A 27 2.66 -14.12 4.32
CA SER A 27 3.81 -13.19 4.29
C SER A 27 4.37 -13.17 2.88
N ILE A 28 4.21 -12.03 2.18
CA ILE A 28 4.53 -11.89 0.78
C ILE A 28 5.65 -10.87 0.60
N THR A 29 6.63 -11.22 -0.23
CA THR A 29 7.67 -10.27 -0.65
C THR A 29 7.06 -9.22 -1.59
N PRO A 30 7.21 -7.91 -1.32
CA PRO A 30 6.74 -6.86 -2.20
C PRO A 30 7.30 -6.98 -3.62
N ASN A 31 6.47 -6.65 -4.61
CA ASN A 31 6.85 -6.68 -6.02
C ASN A 31 6.81 -5.30 -6.70
N LEU A 32 6.41 -4.25 -5.98
CA LEU A 32 6.50 -2.86 -6.42
C LEU A 32 7.23 -2.01 -5.37
N ALA A 33 7.93 -0.98 -5.82
CA ALA A 33 8.37 0.14 -4.99
C ALA A 33 7.63 1.40 -5.44
N VAL A 34 7.32 2.29 -4.51
CA VAL A 34 6.76 3.60 -4.77
C VAL A 34 7.68 4.63 -4.15
N ILE A 35 8.13 5.59 -4.95
CA ILE A 35 9.02 6.66 -4.48
C ILE A 35 8.42 8.02 -4.79
N ASN A 36 8.69 8.96 -3.91
CA ASN A 36 8.38 10.37 -4.15
C ASN A 36 9.63 11.10 -4.64
N VAL A 37 9.56 11.63 -5.86
CA VAL A 37 10.63 12.38 -6.51
C VAL A 37 10.22 13.84 -6.58
N GLY A 38 10.90 14.69 -5.82
CA GLY A 38 10.59 16.10 -5.68
C GLY A 38 11.67 17.00 -6.24
N ILE A 39 11.21 18.09 -6.86
CA ILE A 39 12.03 19.15 -7.41
C ILE A 39 11.63 20.45 -6.71
N MET A 40 12.60 21.06 -6.04
CA MET A 40 12.48 22.34 -5.38
C MET A 40 13.39 23.37 -6.04
N THR A 41 12.83 24.52 -6.41
CA THR A 41 13.57 25.68 -6.95
C THR A 41 13.18 26.94 -6.20
N GLU A 42 14.12 27.87 -6.10
CA GLU A 42 13.90 29.15 -5.41
C GLU A 42 14.43 30.29 -6.26
N ASN A 43 13.65 31.36 -6.40
CA ASN A 43 14.06 32.57 -7.11
C ASN A 43 13.30 33.78 -6.58
N GLN A 44 13.88 34.98 -6.69
CA GLN A 44 13.18 36.24 -6.39
C GLN A 44 11.98 36.48 -7.31
N ASN A 45 12.01 35.94 -8.54
CA ASN A 45 10.92 35.99 -9.50
C ASN A 45 10.24 34.62 -9.63
N VAL A 46 8.94 34.56 -9.31
CA VAL A 46 8.12 33.34 -9.36
C VAL A 46 8.11 32.67 -10.75
N ILE A 47 8.17 33.47 -11.82
CA ILE A 47 8.18 32.95 -13.20
C ILE A 47 9.49 32.22 -13.47
N ILE A 48 10.62 32.79 -13.05
CA ILE A 48 11.93 32.16 -13.21
C ILE A 48 12.01 30.89 -12.36
N ALA A 49 11.58 30.94 -11.09
CA ALA A 49 11.54 29.75 -10.23
C ALA A 49 10.72 28.60 -10.85
N SER A 50 9.56 28.94 -11.45
CA SER A 50 8.67 27.97 -12.09
C SER A 50 9.28 27.40 -13.39
N GLN A 51 9.93 28.24 -14.20
CA GLN A 51 10.61 27.79 -15.43
C GLN A 51 11.79 26.86 -15.12
N GLU A 52 12.61 27.21 -14.12
CA GLU A 52 13.70 26.34 -13.66
C GLU A 52 13.17 25.01 -13.14
N ASN A 53 12.05 25.04 -12.40
CA ASN A 53 11.38 23.83 -11.92
C ASN A 53 10.96 22.95 -13.10
N ALA A 54 10.26 23.51 -14.08
CA ALA A 54 9.79 22.79 -15.26
C ALA A 54 10.94 22.16 -16.06
N ILE A 55 12.06 22.86 -16.22
CA ILE A 55 13.25 22.33 -16.91
C ILE A 55 13.82 21.12 -16.15
N ARG A 56 13.96 21.21 -14.83
CA ARG A 56 14.47 20.10 -14.00
C ARG A 56 13.49 18.93 -13.96
N SER A 57 12.20 19.20 -13.80
CA SER A 57 11.13 18.21 -13.82
C SER A 57 11.11 17.44 -15.15
N ASN A 58 11.26 18.11 -16.30
CA ASN A 58 11.33 17.44 -17.59
C ASN A 58 12.54 16.50 -17.69
N LYS A 59 13.73 16.94 -17.24
CA LYS A 59 14.92 16.07 -17.20
C LYS A 59 14.72 14.84 -16.32
N VAL A 60 14.08 15.01 -15.16
CA VAL A 60 13.73 13.90 -14.27
C VAL A 60 12.77 12.93 -14.97
N LEU A 61 11.73 13.43 -15.64
CA LEU A 61 10.79 12.61 -16.40
C LEU A 61 11.46 11.86 -17.55
N ASP A 62 12.41 12.48 -18.25
CA ASP A 62 13.17 11.83 -19.33
C ASP A 62 14.01 10.68 -18.79
N VAL A 63 14.74 10.89 -17.69
CA VAL A 63 15.50 9.83 -17.01
C VAL A 63 14.60 8.69 -16.55
N LEU A 64 13.43 8.97 -15.95
CA LEU A 64 12.49 7.92 -15.55
C LEU A 64 12.04 7.07 -16.76
N ARG A 65 11.86 7.67 -17.94
CA ARG A 65 11.54 6.92 -19.17
C ARG A 65 12.69 6.06 -19.66
N GLU A 66 13.94 6.50 -19.51
CA GLU A 66 15.13 5.69 -19.84
C GLU A 66 15.22 4.41 -18.98
N PHE A 67 14.68 4.45 -17.76
CA PHE A 67 14.51 3.28 -16.89
C PHE A 67 13.28 2.41 -17.24
N ASN A 68 12.60 2.67 -18.35
CA ASN A 68 11.36 2.02 -18.79
C ASN A 68 10.19 2.18 -17.81
N ILE A 69 10.13 3.30 -17.09
CA ILE A 69 8.96 3.64 -16.27
C ILE A 69 7.92 4.29 -17.20
N PRO A 70 6.76 3.66 -17.41
CA PRO A 70 5.73 4.21 -18.26
C PRO A 70 5.10 5.45 -17.62
N LYS A 71 4.52 6.32 -18.45
CA LYS A 71 3.88 7.55 -18.00
C LYS A 71 2.77 7.28 -16.97
N ASP A 72 2.04 6.18 -17.13
CA ASP A 72 0.94 5.79 -16.23
C ASP A 72 1.43 5.36 -14.84
N ASP A 73 2.72 5.07 -14.68
CA ASP A 73 3.34 4.78 -13.38
C ASP A 73 3.97 6.05 -12.76
N ILE A 74 3.73 7.24 -13.33
CA ILE A 74 4.24 8.54 -12.84
C ILE A 74 3.08 9.52 -12.66
N GLU A 75 2.80 9.89 -11.41
CA GLU A 75 1.72 10.81 -11.07
C GLU A 75 2.28 12.08 -10.43
N THR A 76 1.81 13.26 -10.86
CA THR A 76 2.07 14.49 -10.12
C THR A 76 1.15 14.54 -8.91
N ILE A 77 1.71 14.39 -7.71
CA ILE A 77 0.94 14.40 -6.47
C ILE A 77 0.92 15.76 -5.77
N SER A 78 1.84 16.67 -6.14
CA SER A 78 1.82 18.05 -5.65
C SER A 78 2.55 19.00 -6.60
N TYR A 79 2.03 20.22 -6.70
CA TYR A 79 2.72 21.38 -7.27
C TYR A 79 2.36 22.60 -6.44
N THR A 80 3.33 23.18 -5.74
CA THR A 80 3.12 24.25 -4.76
C THR A 80 4.09 25.39 -5.00
N ILE A 81 3.59 26.62 -4.96
CA ILE A 81 4.40 27.85 -4.95
C ILE A 81 4.22 28.53 -3.61
N GLN A 82 5.31 28.83 -2.91
CA GLN A 82 5.32 29.43 -1.58
C GLN A 82 6.16 30.71 -1.59
N PRO A 83 5.64 31.86 -1.10
CA PRO A 83 6.50 33.02 -0.87
C PRO A 83 7.50 32.71 0.26
N LEU A 84 8.72 33.21 0.10
CA LEU A 84 9.78 33.16 1.10
C LEU A 84 9.89 34.54 1.75
N TYR A 85 9.71 34.60 3.06
CA TYR A 85 9.84 35.83 3.84
C TYR A 85 11.05 35.76 4.77
N ASP A 86 11.70 36.90 4.95
CA ASP A 86 12.67 37.14 6.02
C ASP A 86 11.98 37.94 7.12
N PHE A 87 12.19 37.50 8.36
CA PHE A 87 11.57 38.06 9.56
C PHE A 87 12.62 38.72 10.48
N SER A 88 13.82 39.03 9.97
CA SER A 88 14.85 39.73 10.71
C SER A 88 14.41 41.15 11.14
N GLU A 89 14.83 41.57 12.34
CA GLU A 89 14.74 42.97 12.81
C GLU A 89 13.32 43.55 12.90
N GLY A 90 12.29 42.71 13.08
CA GLY A 90 10.90 43.17 13.24
C GLY A 90 10.22 43.61 11.93
N ASN A 91 10.89 43.44 10.78
CA ASN A 91 10.33 43.68 9.46
C ASN A 91 10.06 42.36 8.73
N THR A 92 8.95 42.29 7.98
CA THR A 92 8.66 41.15 7.09
C THR A 92 9.01 41.55 5.66
N LEU A 93 10.09 40.98 5.12
CA LEU A 93 10.55 41.25 3.75
C LEU A 93 10.38 40.02 2.85
N LEU A 94 9.70 40.16 1.72
CA LEU A 94 9.63 39.12 0.71
C LEU A 94 11.03 38.91 0.09
N LYS A 95 11.61 37.72 0.27
CA LYS A 95 12.90 37.31 -0.30
C LYS A 95 12.78 36.63 -1.66
N GLY A 96 11.62 36.07 -1.96
CA GLY A 96 11.38 35.39 -3.24
C GLY A 96 10.28 34.34 -3.15
N PHE A 97 10.39 33.33 -4.00
CA PHE A 97 9.42 32.27 -4.15
C PHE A 97 10.12 30.92 -4.23
N LYS A 98 9.54 29.94 -3.56
CA LYS A 98 9.92 28.54 -3.63
C LYS A 98 8.85 27.77 -4.40
N VAL A 99 9.25 27.02 -5.41
CA VAL A 99 8.38 26.14 -6.18
C VAL A 99 8.76 24.70 -5.86
N ILE A 100 7.79 23.90 -5.44
CA ILE A 100 7.93 22.48 -5.12
C ILE A 100 7.01 21.70 -6.05
N GLN A 101 7.57 20.78 -6.82
CA GLN A 101 6.83 19.79 -7.59
C GLN A 101 7.18 18.40 -7.10
N LEU A 102 6.18 17.54 -6.90
CA LEU A 102 6.35 16.19 -6.37
C LEU A 102 5.67 15.18 -7.27
N PHE A 103 6.42 14.15 -7.67
CA PHE A 103 5.93 13.01 -8.43
C PHE A 103 5.90 11.76 -7.54
N GLU A 104 4.78 11.02 -7.54
CA GLU A 104 4.75 9.63 -7.07
C GLU A 104 5.11 8.74 -8.27
N VAL A 105 6.11 7.88 -8.09
CA VAL A 105 6.65 7.01 -9.14
C VAL A 105 6.54 5.56 -8.71
N THR A 106 5.80 4.76 -9.47
CA THR A 106 5.69 3.32 -9.28
C THR A 106 6.78 2.59 -10.06
N VAL A 107 7.61 1.83 -9.34
CA VAL A 107 8.74 1.07 -9.88
C VAL A 107 8.47 -0.43 -9.75
N LYS A 108 8.19 -1.07 -10.88
CA LYS A 108 7.92 -2.51 -10.97
C LYS A 108 9.19 -3.35 -10.81
N ASN A 109 10.32 -2.90 -11.34
CA ASN A 109 11.60 -3.57 -11.14
C ASN A 109 12.33 -2.99 -9.93
N ILE A 110 11.97 -3.47 -8.74
CA ILE A 110 12.52 -2.97 -7.47
C ILE A 110 14.06 -3.06 -7.41
N SER A 111 14.69 -4.00 -8.12
CA SER A 111 16.15 -4.13 -8.10
C SER A 111 16.89 -2.90 -8.68
N LEU A 112 16.18 -2.08 -9.47
CA LEU A 112 16.72 -0.86 -10.07
C LEU A 112 16.53 0.38 -9.20
N ILE A 113 15.82 0.28 -8.06
CA ILE A 113 15.37 1.45 -7.31
C ILE A 113 16.52 2.37 -6.88
N GLY A 114 17.66 1.81 -6.45
CA GLY A 114 18.84 2.61 -6.08
C GLY A 114 19.44 3.33 -7.29
N LYS A 115 19.50 2.68 -8.46
CA LYS A 115 19.99 3.30 -9.70
C LYS A 115 19.05 4.40 -10.21
N ILE A 116 17.75 4.18 -10.10
CA ILE A 116 16.72 5.18 -10.45
C ILE A 116 16.88 6.40 -9.54
N TYR A 117 17.01 6.18 -8.23
CA TYR A 117 17.21 7.25 -7.25
C TYR A 117 18.44 8.11 -7.58
N ASP A 118 19.60 7.48 -7.81
CA ASP A 118 20.82 8.19 -8.16
C ASP A 118 20.68 9.00 -9.46
N ALA A 119 19.97 8.45 -10.44
CA ALA A 119 19.78 9.10 -11.74
C ALA A 119 18.84 10.31 -11.66
N VAL A 120 17.73 10.21 -10.93
CA VAL A 120 16.82 11.36 -10.76
C VAL A 120 17.45 12.48 -9.94
N VAL A 121 18.28 12.16 -8.94
CA VAL A 121 19.05 13.16 -8.20
C VAL A 121 20.02 13.89 -9.12
N LYS A 122 20.78 13.16 -9.95
CA LYS A 122 21.66 13.77 -10.96
C LYS A 122 20.91 14.61 -11.99
N ALA A 123 19.66 14.28 -12.29
CA ALA A 123 18.81 15.01 -13.22
C ALA A 123 18.21 16.31 -12.63
N GLY A 124 18.25 16.48 -11.30
CA GLY A 124 17.81 17.70 -10.61
C GLY A 124 16.75 17.50 -9.53
N ALA A 125 16.38 16.26 -9.21
CA ALA A 125 15.59 15.97 -8.02
C ALA A 125 16.42 16.24 -6.76
N ASN A 126 15.85 16.97 -5.81
CA ASN A 126 16.53 17.42 -4.60
C ASN A 126 15.63 17.38 -3.36
N PHE A 127 14.43 16.82 -3.50
CA PHE A 127 13.49 16.59 -2.42
C PHE A 127 12.97 15.16 -2.54
N THR A 128 13.16 14.33 -1.52
CA THR A 128 12.70 12.94 -1.52
C THR A 128 12.15 12.63 -0.14
N ASP A 129 10.88 12.24 -0.07
CA ASP A 129 10.13 12.19 1.20
C ASP A 129 9.62 10.78 1.52
N LEU A 130 9.61 9.86 0.54
CA LEU A 130 9.00 8.54 0.71
C LEU A 130 9.63 7.49 -0.21
N LEU A 131 9.96 6.33 0.37
CA LEU A 131 10.18 5.05 -0.32
C LEU A 131 9.30 4.01 0.38
N ASP A 132 8.35 3.44 -0.37
CA ASP A 132 7.38 2.47 0.11
C ASP A 132 7.39 1.20 -0.76
N PHE A 133 7.12 0.04 -0.16
CA PHE A 133 7.08 -1.24 -0.86
C PHE A 133 5.66 -1.79 -0.88
N ARG A 134 5.13 -2.02 -2.08
CA ARG A 134 3.72 -2.41 -2.28
C ARG A 134 3.61 -3.74 -3.00
N LEU A 135 2.42 -4.34 -2.88
CA LEU A 135 1.98 -5.49 -3.67
C LEU A 135 1.11 -4.99 -4.83
N SER A 136 1.38 -5.45 -6.04
CA SER A 136 0.62 -5.08 -7.23
C SER A 136 -0.81 -5.63 -7.23
N ASN A 137 -1.04 -6.77 -6.57
CA ASN A 137 -2.34 -7.43 -6.53
C ASN A 137 -2.69 -7.88 -5.11
N LYS A 138 -3.02 -6.93 -4.25
CA LYS A 138 -3.41 -7.21 -2.85
C LYS A 138 -4.63 -8.12 -2.76
N GLU A 139 -5.60 -7.95 -3.66
CA GLU A 139 -6.85 -8.72 -3.66
C GLU A 139 -6.61 -10.21 -3.94
N TYR A 140 -5.73 -10.53 -4.89
CA TYR A 140 -5.35 -11.91 -5.16
C TYR A 140 -4.75 -12.61 -3.92
N TYR A 141 -3.87 -11.93 -3.19
CA TYR A 141 -3.30 -12.49 -1.95
C TYR A 141 -4.34 -12.53 -0.82
N TYR A 142 -5.25 -11.56 -0.76
CA TYR A 142 -6.35 -11.58 0.20
C TYR A 142 -7.27 -12.78 0.00
N GLN A 143 -7.62 -13.11 -1.25
CA GLN A 143 -8.43 -14.29 -1.57
C GLN A 143 -7.74 -15.60 -1.15
N GLN A 144 -6.42 -15.69 -1.30
CA GLN A 144 -5.66 -16.83 -0.78
C GLN A 144 -5.66 -16.87 0.76
N ALA A 145 -5.50 -15.74 1.43
CA ALA A 145 -5.61 -15.67 2.89
C ALA A 145 -7.02 -16.08 3.35
N LEU A 146 -8.07 -15.70 2.62
CA LEU A 146 -9.44 -16.09 2.92
C LEU A 146 -9.66 -17.61 2.79
N GLN A 147 -9.10 -18.25 1.76
CA GLN A 147 -9.13 -19.71 1.62
C GLN A 147 -8.43 -20.40 2.80
N LEU A 148 -7.29 -19.87 3.25
CA LEU A 148 -6.59 -20.37 4.44
C LEU A 148 -7.44 -20.20 5.71
N ALA A 149 -8.15 -19.07 5.85
CA ALA A 149 -9.03 -18.82 6.99
C ALA A 149 -10.20 -19.82 7.06
N ILE A 150 -10.82 -20.11 5.91
CA ILE A 150 -11.90 -21.12 5.81
C ILE A 150 -11.38 -22.50 6.19
N LYS A 151 -10.24 -22.90 5.60
CA LYS A 151 -9.61 -24.20 5.91
C LYS A 151 -9.26 -24.31 7.39
N ASN A 152 -8.73 -23.23 7.98
CA ASN A 152 -8.41 -23.17 9.41
C ASN A 152 -9.65 -23.37 10.30
N ALA A 153 -10.77 -22.72 9.99
CA ALA A 153 -12.03 -22.90 10.72
C ALA A 153 -12.54 -24.35 10.63
N GLN A 154 -12.51 -24.94 9.43
CA GLN A 154 -12.91 -26.33 9.20
C GLN A 154 -12.04 -27.33 9.99
N GLU A 155 -10.71 -27.16 9.96
CA GLU A 155 -9.79 -28.00 10.72
C GLU A 155 -10.01 -27.90 12.23
N LYS A 156 -10.27 -26.69 12.75
CA LYS A 156 -10.62 -26.49 14.16
C LYS A 156 -11.93 -27.18 14.52
N ALA A 157 -12.97 -26.99 13.71
CA ALA A 157 -14.28 -27.62 13.92
C ALA A 157 -14.15 -29.15 13.98
N LEU A 158 -13.40 -29.75 13.05
CA LEU A 158 -13.18 -31.18 12.98
C LEU A 158 -12.51 -31.72 14.25
N LYS A 159 -11.45 -31.05 14.73
CA LYS A 159 -10.73 -31.46 15.94
C LYS A 159 -11.60 -31.35 17.20
N ILE A 160 -12.41 -30.30 17.30
CA ILE A 160 -13.34 -30.13 18.44
C ILE A 160 -14.40 -31.22 18.42
N ALA A 161 -15.01 -31.48 17.27
CA ALA A 161 -16.02 -32.53 17.14
C ALA A 161 -15.48 -33.92 17.47
N GLN A 162 -14.26 -34.24 17.01
CA GLN A 162 -13.56 -35.47 17.36
C GLN A 162 -13.33 -35.58 18.88
N GLY A 163 -12.90 -34.51 19.54
CA GLY A 163 -12.71 -34.48 20.99
C GLY A 163 -14.02 -34.62 21.79
N LEU A 164 -15.14 -34.18 21.22
CA LEU A 164 -16.48 -34.33 21.81
C LEU A 164 -17.16 -35.67 21.48
N GLY A 165 -16.60 -36.45 20.55
CA GLY A 165 -17.21 -37.70 20.08
C GLY A 165 -18.49 -37.51 19.27
N VAL A 166 -18.65 -36.36 18.60
CA VAL A 166 -19.84 -36.01 17.79
C VAL A 166 -19.53 -36.02 16.29
N SER A 167 -20.56 -36.19 15.47
CA SER A 167 -20.44 -36.13 14.01
C SER A 167 -20.61 -34.70 13.50
N LEU A 168 -19.57 -34.16 12.86
CA LEU A 168 -19.57 -32.79 12.33
C LEU A 168 -20.05 -32.71 10.87
N ASN A 169 -20.88 -31.73 10.55
CA ASN A 169 -21.01 -31.25 9.17
C ASN A 169 -19.91 -30.20 8.87
N ILE A 170 -18.97 -30.57 8.00
CA ILE A 170 -17.78 -29.75 7.69
C ILE A 170 -18.10 -28.49 6.86
N VAL A 171 -19.30 -28.41 6.29
CA VAL A 171 -19.76 -27.24 5.54
C VAL A 171 -20.43 -26.28 6.53
N PRO A 172 -19.91 -25.06 6.71
CA PRO A 172 -20.51 -24.08 7.61
C PRO A 172 -21.85 -23.59 7.06
N VAL A 173 -22.83 -23.41 7.94
CA VAL A 173 -24.15 -22.87 7.59
C VAL A 173 -24.19 -21.35 7.55
N LYS A 174 -23.18 -20.70 8.14
CA LYS A 174 -22.97 -19.26 8.09
C LYS A 174 -21.47 -18.97 8.13
N ILE A 175 -21.04 -18.05 7.27
CA ILE A 175 -19.70 -17.45 7.32
C ILE A 175 -19.89 -15.94 7.42
N THR A 176 -19.16 -15.31 8.33
CA THR A 176 -19.04 -13.85 8.42
C THR A 176 -17.57 -13.49 8.28
N GLU A 177 -17.23 -12.63 7.32
CA GLU A 177 -15.89 -12.07 7.21
C GLU A 177 -15.72 -10.98 8.28
N ASN A 178 -14.90 -11.29 9.27
CA ASN A 178 -14.66 -10.40 10.39
C ASN A 178 -13.39 -9.62 10.07
N ASN A 179 -13.56 -8.44 9.47
CA ASN A 179 -12.51 -7.44 9.25
C ASN A 179 -11.70 -7.61 7.93
N ARG A 180 -12.07 -6.86 6.88
CA ARG A 180 -11.15 -6.48 5.79
C ARG A 180 -10.18 -5.40 6.27
N SER A 181 -9.43 -5.68 7.34
CA SER A 181 -8.32 -4.80 7.68
C SER A 181 -7.16 -5.17 6.77
N VAL A 182 -7.10 -4.51 5.61
CA VAL A 182 -5.80 -4.29 4.96
C VAL A 182 -5.02 -3.48 5.97
N ILE A 183 -4.23 -4.12 6.83
CA ILE A 183 -3.39 -3.42 7.80
C ILE A 183 -2.57 -2.45 6.97
N PRO A 184 -2.78 -1.12 7.11
CA PRO A 184 -1.99 -0.16 6.37
C PRO A 184 -0.53 -0.43 6.71
N PHE A 185 0.31 -0.56 5.70
CA PHE A 185 1.76 -0.64 5.91
C PHE A 185 2.13 0.51 6.84
N GLN A 186 2.71 0.19 7.99
CA GLN A 186 3.15 1.21 8.93
C GLN A 186 4.22 2.01 8.19
N LYS A 187 3.92 3.27 7.88
CA LYS A 187 4.77 4.16 7.10
C LYS A 187 6.11 4.32 7.83
N GLU A 188 7.12 3.57 7.45
CA GLU A 188 8.49 3.85 7.87
C GLU A 188 9.02 4.95 6.93
N SER A 189 9.09 6.18 7.44
CA SER A 189 9.78 7.27 6.75
C SER A 189 11.27 6.96 6.74
N PHE A 190 11.78 6.43 5.63
CA PHE A 190 13.22 6.30 5.43
C PHE A 190 13.81 7.70 5.22
N ALA A 191 14.43 8.27 6.25
CA ALA A 191 15.33 9.40 6.08
C ALA A 191 16.60 8.89 5.37
N LEU A 192 16.59 8.88 4.04
CA LEU A 192 17.73 8.45 3.22
C LEU A 192 18.79 9.54 3.24
N GLN A 193 19.71 9.48 4.22
CA GLN A 193 20.92 10.29 4.18
C GLN A 193 21.79 9.82 3.00
N SER A 194 21.97 10.71 2.04
CA SER A 194 22.68 10.50 0.79
C SER A 194 24.15 10.09 1.04
N THR A 195 24.40 8.79 1.05
CA THR A 195 25.72 8.22 0.76
C THR A 195 25.54 7.19 -0.35
N LEU A 196 26.28 7.39 -1.44
CA LEU A 196 26.28 6.53 -2.62
C LEU A 196 26.49 5.07 -2.21
N ASN A 197 25.66 4.16 -2.74
CA ASN A 197 25.40 2.77 -2.33
C ASN A 197 24.42 2.60 -1.14
N THR A 198 23.17 3.01 -1.35
CA THR A 198 22.12 2.78 -0.36
C THR A 198 21.63 1.34 -0.39
N ALA A 199 21.94 0.58 0.67
CA ALA A 199 21.40 -0.76 0.89
C ALA A 199 19.92 -0.65 1.29
N ILE A 200 19.02 -0.96 0.36
CA ILE A 200 17.57 -0.87 0.57
C ILE A 200 17.04 -2.25 0.98
N GLN A 201 16.59 -2.38 2.25
CA GLN A 201 16.00 -3.62 2.76
C GLN A 201 14.49 -3.65 2.55
N LYS A 202 13.98 -4.78 2.08
CA LYS A 202 12.55 -5.00 1.87
C LYS A 202 11.98 -5.77 3.06
N ARG A 203 10.95 -5.22 3.71
CA ARG A 203 10.15 -5.96 4.69
C ARG A 203 9.05 -6.74 3.98
N GLN A 204 8.72 -7.94 4.46
CA GLN A 204 7.56 -8.69 3.96
C GLN A 204 6.26 -7.96 4.29
N VAL A 205 5.28 -8.03 3.38
CA VAL A 205 3.93 -7.54 3.60
C VAL A 205 3.08 -8.71 4.10
N GLU A 206 2.43 -8.51 5.23
CA GLU A 206 1.50 -9.49 5.78
C GLU A 206 0.08 -9.20 5.29
N ILE A 207 -0.59 -10.20 4.75
CA ILE A 207 -2.00 -10.16 4.38
C ILE A 207 -2.74 -11.16 5.27
N GLU A 208 -3.80 -10.69 5.92
CA GLU A 208 -4.60 -11.49 6.85
C GLU A 208 -6.08 -11.45 6.45
N ALA A 209 -6.74 -12.60 6.58
CA ALA A 209 -8.18 -12.73 6.53
C ALA A 209 -8.66 -13.45 7.80
N LYS A 210 -9.76 -12.96 8.38
CA LYS A 210 -10.41 -13.56 9.54
C LYS A 210 -11.89 -13.78 9.23
N ILE A 211 -12.40 -14.93 9.63
CA ILE A 211 -13.81 -15.28 9.51
C ILE A 211 -14.35 -15.78 10.85
N SER A 212 -15.66 -15.62 11.08
CA SER A 212 -16.42 -16.47 11.99
C SER A 212 -17.28 -17.42 11.16
N ALA A 213 -17.26 -18.70 11.53
CA ALA A 213 -18.04 -19.74 10.86
C ALA A 213 -18.88 -20.51 11.88
N ILE A 214 -20.13 -20.81 11.51
CA ILE A 214 -21.05 -21.65 12.29
C ILE A 214 -21.16 -23.01 11.60
N PHE A 215 -20.86 -24.08 12.33
CA PHE A 215 -20.98 -25.46 11.88
C PHE A 215 -22.04 -26.18 12.71
N HIS A 216 -22.78 -27.12 12.10
CA HIS A 216 -23.69 -28.00 12.82
C HIS A 216 -23.05 -29.35 13.11
N TYR A 217 -23.46 -29.99 14.20
CA TYR A 217 -23.04 -31.35 14.56
C TYR A 217 -24.20 -32.14 15.17
N SER A 218 -24.04 -33.47 15.22
CA SER A 218 -24.99 -34.44 15.81
C SER A 218 -24.31 -35.47 16.68
#